data_AF-E5XU01-F1
#
_entry.id   AF-E5XU01-F1
#
_cell.length_a   1.000
_cell.length_b   1.000
_cell.length_c   1.000
_cell.angle_alpha   90.00
_cell.angle_beta   90.00
_cell.angle_gamma   90.00
#
_symmetry.space_group_name_H-M   'P 1'
#
loop_
_entity.id
_entity.type
_entity.pdbx_description
1 polymer ?
#
loop_
_entity_poly.entity_id
_entity_poly.type
_entity_poly.pdbx_seq_one_letter_code
_entity_poly.pdbx_strand_id
1 'polypeptide(L)'
;MTMRAALVIALGAAASAVAPATARADDQHDCELFQKNSGEILTNAQTAVDHMQQASQDQGRDAAQDAASAIVYFRQAGDAAKLLAVSLQTPSGQSAATKLDEALYAQADAFDGTIKGQGSQASLDKFKETTARLKAAITGFKQAVEGACGT
;
A
#
# COMPACT_ATOMS: atom_id res chain seq x y z
N MET A 1 -1.90 -24.83 46.86
CA MET A 1 -2.43 -26.12 46.37
C MET A 1 -3.54 -25.82 45.39
N THR A 2 -3.43 -26.37 44.17
CA THR A 2 -4.51 -26.80 43.23
C THR A 2 -5.62 -25.80 42.87
N MET A 3 -5.98 -25.54 41.60
CA MET A 3 -6.07 -26.45 40.46
C MET A 3 -6.16 -25.63 39.15
N ARG A 4 -5.42 -26.05 38.12
CA ARG A 4 -5.69 -25.71 36.72
C ARG A 4 -6.86 -26.57 36.24
N ALA A 5 -7.94 -25.96 35.78
CA ALA A 5 -8.98 -26.66 35.04
C ALA A 5 -8.65 -26.57 33.55
N ALA A 6 -8.16 -27.67 33.00
CA ALA A 6 -8.10 -27.91 31.56
C ALA A 6 -9.51 -28.23 31.07
N LEU A 7 -10.00 -27.50 30.06
CA LEU A 7 -11.19 -27.88 29.32
C LEU A 7 -10.75 -28.32 27.91
N VAL A 8 -10.69 -29.63 27.72
CA VAL A 8 -10.59 -30.27 26.40
C VAL A 8 -12.01 -30.42 25.88
N ILE A 9 -12.33 -29.76 24.77
CA ILE A 9 -13.53 -30.08 23.99
C ILE A 9 -13.05 -30.67 22.67
N ALA A 10 -13.17 -31.99 22.58
CA ALA A 10 -13.08 -32.73 21.32
C ALA A 10 -14.49 -33.21 20.95
N LEU A 11 -15.14 -32.50 20.04
CA LEU A 11 -16.22 -33.00 19.17
C LEU A 11 -15.89 -32.40 17.80
N GLY A 12 -15.53 -33.17 16.77
CA GLY A 12 -16.33 -34.27 16.25
C GLY A 12 -16.95 -33.77 14.95
N ALA A 13 -16.36 -34.16 13.83
CA ALA A 13 -16.71 -33.73 12.48
C ALA A 13 -18.22 -33.87 12.19
N ALA A 14 -18.86 -32.74 11.94
CA ALA A 14 -19.99 -32.66 11.03
C ALA A 14 -19.53 -31.78 9.87
N ALA A 15 -18.96 -32.44 8.86
CA ALA A 15 -18.76 -31.90 7.55
C ALA A 15 -20.12 -31.52 6.95
N SER A 16 -20.62 -30.34 7.30
CA SER A 16 -21.44 -29.56 6.38
C SER A 16 -20.45 -28.77 5.56
N ALA A 17 -19.97 -29.39 4.49
CA ALA A 17 -19.32 -28.72 3.40
C ALA A 17 -20.32 -27.74 2.78
N VAL A 18 -20.57 -26.61 3.44
CA VAL A 18 -20.70 -25.37 2.70
C VAL A 18 -19.27 -25.11 2.27
N ALA A 19 -18.93 -25.64 1.09
CA ALA A 19 -17.78 -25.16 0.36
C ALA A 19 -17.81 -23.62 0.51
N PRO A 20 -16.70 -22.95 0.89
CA PRO A 20 -16.66 -21.51 0.63
C PRO A 20 -17.04 -21.42 -0.83
N ALA A 21 -18.18 -20.78 -1.13
CA ALA A 21 -18.57 -20.54 -2.49
C ALA A 21 -17.32 -19.97 -3.11
N THR A 22 -16.71 -20.72 -4.02
CA THR A 22 -15.59 -20.24 -4.80
C THR A 22 -16.21 -19.11 -5.58
N ALA A 23 -16.13 -17.90 -5.02
CA ALA A 23 -16.43 -16.67 -5.71
C ALA A 23 -15.46 -16.70 -6.88
N ARG A 24 -15.97 -17.17 -8.01
CA ARG A 24 -15.29 -17.00 -9.27
C ARG A 24 -15.13 -15.50 -9.44
N ALA A 25 -13.97 -15.11 -9.94
CA ALA A 25 -13.57 -13.72 -10.14
C ALA A 25 -14.41 -12.98 -11.21
N ASP A 26 -15.74 -12.98 -11.06
CA ASP A 26 -16.73 -12.30 -11.92
C ASP A 26 -17.57 -11.29 -11.13
N ASP A 27 -17.21 -10.98 -9.88
CA ASP A 27 -17.97 -10.03 -9.07
C ASP A 27 -17.55 -8.60 -9.44
N GLN A 28 -18.39 -7.94 -10.24
CA GLN A 28 -18.38 -6.48 -10.46
C GLN A 28 -18.18 -5.71 -9.14
N HIS A 29 -18.64 -6.26 -8.01
CA HIS A 29 -18.41 -5.74 -6.67
C HIS A 29 -16.93 -5.72 -6.24
N ASP A 30 -16.16 -6.78 -6.51
CA ASP A 30 -14.72 -6.83 -6.23
C ASP A 30 -13.96 -5.81 -7.09
N CYS A 31 -14.44 -5.58 -8.31
CA CYS A 31 -13.89 -4.57 -9.21
C CYS A 31 -14.24 -3.13 -8.81
N GLU A 32 -15.47 -2.87 -8.38
CA GLU A 32 -15.85 -1.57 -7.83
C GLU A 32 -15.09 -1.27 -6.54
N LEU A 33 -14.91 -2.26 -5.66
CA LEU A 33 -14.11 -2.13 -4.45
C LEU A 33 -12.63 -1.89 -4.79
N PHE A 34 -12.11 -2.62 -5.79
CA PHE A 34 -10.74 -2.45 -6.25
C PHE A 34 -10.52 -1.06 -6.85
N GLN A 35 -11.38 -0.58 -7.74
CA GLN A 35 -11.29 0.76 -8.33
C GLN A 35 -11.44 1.87 -7.29
N LYS A 36 -12.39 1.74 -6.35
CA LYS A 36 -12.60 2.74 -5.30
C LYS A 36 -11.39 2.86 -4.37
N ASN A 37 -10.87 1.73 -3.88
CA ASN A 37 -9.72 1.72 -2.98
C ASN A 37 -8.42 2.11 -3.72
N SER A 38 -8.31 1.77 -5.01
CA SER A 38 -7.24 2.26 -5.90
C SER A 38 -7.23 3.79 -5.97
N GLY A 39 -8.41 4.41 -6.05
CA GLY A 39 -8.55 5.86 -6.05
C GLY A 39 -7.95 6.49 -4.80
N GLU A 40 -8.27 5.96 -3.62
CA GLU A 40 -7.73 6.46 -2.34
C GLU A 40 -6.19 6.34 -2.26
N ILE A 41 -5.64 5.19 -2.68
CA ILE A 41 -4.18 4.99 -2.73
C ILE A 41 -3.51 6.02 -3.63
N LEU A 42 -4.07 6.23 -4.83
CA LEU A 42 -3.53 7.17 -5.81
C LEU A 42 -3.66 8.62 -5.32
N THR A 43 -4.78 8.98 -4.70
CA THR A 43 -4.97 10.30 -4.09
C THR A 43 -3.94 10.54 -2.98
N ASN A 44 -3.77 9.60 -2.05
CA ASN A 44 -2.79 9.73 -0.97
C ASN A 44 -1.36 9.83 -1.52
N ALA A 45 -1.01 9.02 -2.54
CA ALA A 45 0.31 9.11 -3.18
C ALA A 45 0.52 10.47 -3.89
N GLN A 46 -0.51 11.02 -4.53
CA GLN A 46 -0.48 12.33 -5.16
C GLN A 46 -0.29 13.45 -4.12
N THR A 47 -1.10 13.44 -3.06
CA THR A 47 -0.99 14.38 -1.94
C THR A 47 0.38 14.31 -1.26
N ALA A 48 0.95 13.12 -1.13
CA ALA A 48 2.31 12.96 -0.64
C ALA A 48 3.32 13.69 -1.54
N VAL A 49 3.24 13.51 -2.85
CA VAL A 49 4.11 14.20 -3.82
C VAL A 49 3.96 15.73 -3.75
N ASP A 50 2.74 16.23 -3.59
CA ASP A 50 2.49 17.68 -3.50
C ASP A 50 3.17 18.27 -2.25
N HIS A 51 3.00 17.62 -1.09
CA HIS A 51 3.69 18.03 0.13
C HIS A 51 5.22 17.93 0.01
N MET A 52 5.76 16.94 -0.70
CA MET A 52 7.21 16.90 -0.96
C MET A 52 7.69 18.10 -1.79
N GLN A 53 6.91 18.47 -2.82
CA GLN A 53 7.25 19.61 -3.67
C GLN A 53 7.20 20.92 -2.89
N GLN A 54 6.21 21.08 -2.00
CA GLN A 54 6.12 22.21 -1.08
C GLN A 54 7.31 22.23 -0.10
N ALA A 55 7.63 21.09 0.52
CA ALA A 55 8.79 20.95 1.40
C ALA A 55 10.13 21.31 0.71
N SER A 56 10.22 21.15 -0.61
CA SER A 56 11.41 21.52 -1.39
C SER A 56 11.48 23.00 -1.77
N GLN A 57 10.36 23.71 -1.71
CA GLN A 57 10.24 25.14 -2.03
C GLN A 57 10.33 26.01 -0.76
N ASP A 58 9.78 25.53 0.34
CA ASP A 58 9.72 26.25 1.60
C ASP A 58 11.03 26.16 2.39
N GLN A 59 11.23 27.08 3.33
CA GLN A 59 12.38 27.08 4.23
C GLN A 59 11.91 27.01 5.69
N GLY A 60 12.67 26.28 6.52
CA GLY A 60 12.44 26.26 7.97
C GLY A 60 11.32 25.31 8.42
N ARG A 61 10.39 25.79 9.25
CA ARG A 61 9.39 24.95 9.93
C ARG A 61 8.32 24.39 8.99
N ASP A 62 7.92 25.17 8.00
CA ASP A 62 6.85 24.80 7.07
C ASP A 62 7.33 23.66 6.16
N ALA A 63 8.58 23.74 5.67
CA ALA A 63 9.22 22.66 4.95
C ALA A 63 9.29 21.34 5.73
N ALA A 64 9.58 21.41 7.03
CA ALA A 64 9.61 20.22 7.89
C ALA A 64 8.22 19.61 8.13
N GLN A 65 7.19 20.45 8.20
CA GLN A 65 5.80 20.01 8.36
C GLN A 65 5.28 19.35 7.08
N ASP A 66 5.54 19.94 5.92
CA ASP A 66 5.18 19.34 4.63
C ASP A 66 5.95 18.05 4.38
N ALA A 67 7.23 18.03 4.74
CA ALA A 67 8.04 16.83 4.72
C ALA A 67 7.43 15.68 5.53
N ALA A 68 7.02 15.97 6.77
CA ALA A 68 6.37 14.99 7.63
C ALA A 68 5.01 14.54 7.07
N SER A 69 4.23 15.47 6.52
CA SER A 69 2.93 15.20 5.91
C SER A 69 3.07 14.26 4.71
N ALA A 70 4.05 14.52 3.83
CA ALA A 70 4.34 13.64 2.70
C ALA A 70 4.66 12.20 3.14
N ILE A 71 5.50 12.03 4.16
CA ILE A 71 5.85 10.70 4.71
C ILE A 71 4.60 9.98 5.22
N VAL A 72 3.72 10.69 5.94
CA VAL A 72 2.47 10.13 6.45
C VAL A 72 1.57 9.67 5.30
N TYR A 73 1.37 10.49 4.28
CA TYR A 73 0.51 10.14 3.14
C TYR A 73 1.07 9.00 2.30
N PHE A 74 2.40 8.90 2.11
CA PHE A 74 2.98 7.71 1.47
C PHE A 74 2.72 6.44 2.26
N ARG A 75 2.85 6.47 3.59
CA ARG A 75 2.59 5.31 4.43
C ARG A 75 1.12 4.92 4.43
N GLN A 76 0.21 5.89 4.50
CA GLN A 76 -1.23 5.64 4.37
C GLN A 76 -1.59 5.02 3.02
N ALA A 77 -0.98 5.50 1.93
CA ALA A 77 -1.14 4.90 0.62
C ALA A 77 -0.61 3.45 0.60
N GLY A 78 0.52 3.18 1.27
CA GLY A 78 1.09 1.83 1.39
C GLY A 78 0.19 0.88 2.18
N ASP A 79 -0.27 1.31 3.35
CA ASP A 79 -1.22 0.55 4.18
C ASP A 79 -2.51 0.22 3.41
N ALA A 80 -3.05 1.19 2.66
CA ALA A 80 -4.22 0.99 1.81
C ALA A 80 -3.91 0.00 0.66
N ALA A 81 -2.75 0.09 0.01
CA ALA A 81 -2.32 -0.85 -1.03
C ALA A 81 -2.15 -2.27 -0.48
N LYS A 82 -1.61 -2.40 0.73
CA LYS A 82 -1.47 -3.69 1.41
C LYS A 82 -2.81 -4.30 1.78
N LEU A 83 -3.74 -3.53 2.33
CA LEU A 83 -5.10 -3.99 2.61
C LEU A 83 -5.78 -4.44 1.31
N LEU A 84 -5.59 -3.69 0.24
CA LEU A 84 -6.10 -4.03 -1.08
C LEU A 84 -5.52 -5.34 -1.59
N ALA A 85 -4.21 -5.56 -1.44
CA ALA A 85 -3.54 -6.81 -1.80
C ALA A 85 -4.13 -8.03 -1.07
N VAL A 86 -4.55 -7.89 0.18
CA VAL A 86 -5.19 -9.00 0.93
C VAL A 86 -6.63 -9.25 0.47
N SER A 87 -7.34 -8.20 0.04
CA SER A 87 -8.73 -8.30 -0.42
C SER A 87 -8.89 -8.82 -1.86
N LEU A 88 -7.84 -8.71 -2.67
CA LEU A 88 -7.87 -9.15 -4.06
C LEU A 88 -7.78 -10.67 -4.17
N GLN A 89 -8.59 -11.26 -5.04
CA GLN A 89 -8.53 -12.70 -5.35
C GLN A 89 -7.68 -13.00 -6.60
N THR A 90 -7.22 -11.98 -7.32
CA THR A 90 -6.42 -12.14 -8.54
C THR A 90 -4.92 -12.07 -8.24
N PRO A 91 -4.10 -13.08 -8.64
CA PRO A 91 -2.66 -13.07 -8.36
C PRO A 91 -1.90 -11.85 -8.92
N SER A 92 -2.34 -11.34 -10.08
CA SER A 92 -1.78 -10.14 -10.71
C SER A 92 -2.10 -8.86 -9.91
N GLY A 93 -3.35 -8.70 -9.45
CA GLY A 93 -3.76 -7.59 -8.61
C GLY A 93 -3.04 -7.58 -7.26
N GLN A 94 -2.96 -8.74 -6.60
CA GLN A 94 -2.21 -8.91 -5.35
C GLN A 94 -0.73 -8.51 -5.55
N SER A 95 -0.08 -9.04 -6.59
CA SER A 95 1.34 -8.73 -6.86
C SER A 95 1.58 -7.25 -7.13
N ALA A 96 0.68 -6.60 -7.87
CA ALA A 96 0.81 -5.18 -8.20
C ALA A 96 0.59 -4.30 -6.95
N ALA A 97 -0.40 -4.63 -6.12
CA ALA A 97 -0.68 -3.93 -4.88
C ALA A 97 0.47 -4.05 -3.86
N THR A 98 1.07 -5.24 -3.72
CA THR A 98 2.27 -5.45 -2.87
C THR A 98 3.47 -4.65 -3.37
N LYS A 99 3.73 -4.63 -4.69
CA LYS A 99 4.82 -3.81 -5.26
C LYS A 99 4.61 -2.32 -5.04
N LEU A 100 3.35 -1.87 -5.08
CA LEU A 100 3.00 -0.49 -4.81
C LEU A 100 3.23 -0.13 -3.34
N ASP A 101 2.78 -0.97 -2.40
CA ASP A 101 3.07 -0.84 -0.97
C ASP A 101 4.58 -0.69 -0.70
N GLU A 102 5.38 -1.65 -1.19
CA GLU A 102 6.84 -1.63 -1.04
C GLU A 102 7.47 -0.35 -1.59
N ALA A 103 7.01 0.12 -2.75
CA ALA A 103 7.54 1.33 -3.38
C ALA A 103 7.15 2.61 -2.64
N LEU A 104 5.94 2.68 -2.07
CA LEU A 104 5.46 3.81 -1.28
C LEU A 104 6.25 3.94 0.03
N TYR A 105 6.47 2.84 0.74
CA TYR A 105 7.32 2.83 1.93
C TYR A 105 8.77 3.18 1.61
N ALA A 106 9.34 2.62 0.54
CA ALA A 106 10.70 2.94 0.12
C ALA A 106 10.87 4.42 -0.24
N GLN A 107 9.86 5.04 -0.87
CA GLN A 107 9.84 6.47 -1.17
C GLN A 107 9.80 7.32 0.11
N ALA A 108 8.95 6.95 1.07
CA ALA A 108 8.84 7.64 2.36
C ALA A 108 10.18 7.60 3.12
N ASP A 109 10.83 6.44 3.17
CA ASP A 109 12.11 6.26 3.85
C ASP A 109 13.26 6.98 3.14
N ALA A 110 13.28 6.98 1.80
CA ALA A 110 14.26 7.73 1.04
C ALA A 110 14.09 9.24 1.27
N PHE A 111 12.86 9.73 1.30
CA PHE A 111 12.58 11.14 1.56
C PHE A 111 12.96 11.55 2.99
N ASP A 112 12.59 10.76 4.01
CA ASP A 112 13.02 10.98 5.40
C ASP A 112 14.55 11.02 5.52
N GLY A 113 15.25 10.13 4.81
CA GLY A 113 16.71 10.14 4.71
C GLY A 113 17.28 11.43 4.10
N THR A 114 16.63 12.00 3.09
CA THR A 114 17.04 13.29 2.52
C THR A 114 16.85 14.45 3.49
N ILE A 115 15.76 14.46 4.27
CA ILE A 115 15.44 15.53 5.25
C ILE A 115 16.37 15.48 6.46
N LYS A 116 16.68 14.29 6.99
CA LYS A 116 17.51 14.09 8.19
C LYS A 116 19.01 14.40 8.00
N GLY A 117 19.38 15.07 6.91
CA GLY A 117 20.74 15.56 6.71
C GLY A 117 21.69 14.55 6.08
N GLN A 118 21.18 13.45 5.49
CA GLN A 118 22.02 12.63 4.62
C GLN A 118 22.07 13.19 3.19
N GLY A 119 21.86 14.49 2.96
CA GLY A 119 21.90 15.20 1.65
C GLY A 119 23.17 15.02 0.81
N SER A 120 24.03 14.08 1.18
CA SER A 120 24.89 13.31 0.30
C SER A 120 24.23 12.94 -1.02
N GLN A 121 25.08 12.85 -2.04
CA GLN A 121 24.72 12.35 -3.36
C GLN A 121 24.04 10.99 -3.29
N ALA A 122 24.47 10.11 -2.37
CA ALA A 122 23.89 8.77 -2.20
C ALA A 122 22.41 8.80 -1.80
N SER A 123 21.98 9.71 -0.93
CA SER A 123 20.57 9.83 -0.56
C SER A 123 19.73 10.43 -1.67
N LEU A 124 20.27 11.40 -2.41
CA LEU A 124 19.62 11.95 -3.61
C LEU A 124 19.48 10.90 -4.71
N ASP A 125 20.49 10.05 -4.89
CA ASP A 125 20.47 8.95 -5.86
C ASP A 125 19.46 7.88 -5.45
N LYS A 126 19.45 7.49 -4.17
CA LYS A 126 18.44 6.57 -3.61
C LYS A 126 17.03 7.13 -3.74
N PHE A 127 16.86 8.43 -3.51
CA PHE A 127 15.59 9.12 -3.67
C PHE A 127 15.10 9.12 -5.14
N LYS A 128 15.98 9.40 -6.09
CA LYS A 128 15.65 9.30 -7.53
C LYS A 128 15.30 7.87 -7.93
N GLU A 129 16.07 6.90 -7.45
CA GLU A 129 15.83 5.48 -7.73
C GLU A 129 14.47 5.02 -7.19
N THR A 130 14.17 5.31 -5.92
CA THR A 130 12.88 4.97 -5.30
C THR A 130 11.72 5.68 -5.98
N THR A 131 11.92 6.93 -6.43
CA THR A 131 10.90 7.66 -7.21
C THR A 131 10.61 6.96 -8.55
N ALA A 132 11.65 6.48 -9.25
CA ALA A 132 11.46 5.73 -10.50
C ALA A 132 10.73 4.40 -10.25
N ARG A 133 11.07 3.69 -9.17
CA ARG A 133 10.39 2.45 -8.75
C ARG A 133 8.92 2.71 -8.42
N LEU A 134 8.61 3.78 -7.70
CA LEU A 134 7.24 4.17 -7.37
C LEU A 134 6.43 4.45 -8.63
N LYS A 135 6.99 5.19 -9.62
CA LYS A 135 6.30 5.42 -10.90
C LYS A 135 6.00 4.12 -11.64
N ALA A 136 6.95 3.20 -11.68
CA ALA A 136 6.76 1.88 -12.28
C ALA A 136 5.69 1.06 -11.55
N ALA A 137 5.71 1.08 -10.21
CA ALA A 137 4.73 0.38 -9.38
C ALA A 137 3.31 0.94 -9.56
N ILE A 138 3.15 2.28 -9.58
CA ILE A 138 1.87 2.95 -9.88
C ILE A 138 1.36 2.52 -11.27
N THR A 139 2.25 2.45 -12.25
CA THR A 139 1.88 2.07 -13.63
C THR A 139 1.43 0.61 -13.69
N GLY A 140 2.20 -0.30 -13.09
CA GLY A 140 1.84 -1.72 -13.02
C GLY A 140 0.56 -1.96 -12.22
N PHE A 141 0.33 -1.18 -11.17
CA PHE A 141 -0.90 -1.20 -10.39
C PHE A 141 -2.11 -0.74 -11.22
N LYS A 142 -2.01 0.38 -11.95
CA LYS A 142 -3.08 0.83 -12.87
C LYS A 142 -3.41 -0.21 -13.93
N GLN A 143 -2.39 -0.82 -14.55
CA GLN A 143 -2.59 -1.90 -15.53
C GLN A 143 -3.24 -3.13 -14.90
N ALA A 144 -2.91 -3.47 -13.66
CA ALA A 144 -3.55 -4.55 -12.94
C ALA A 144 -5.02 -4.23 -12.61
N VAL A 145 -5.35 -2.96 -12.29
CA VAL A 145 -6.73 -2.48 -12.11
C VAL A 145 -7.52 -2.59 -13.41
N GLU A 146 -6.97 -2.10 -14.53
CA GLU A 146 -7.60 -2.17 -15.84
C GLU A 146 -7.79 -3.63 -16.30
N GLY A 147 -6.76 -4.47 -16.12
CA GLY A 147 -6.78 -5.88 -16.54
C GLY A 147 -7.64 -6.78 -15.65
N ALA A 148 -7.78 -6.48 -14.36
CA ALA A 148 -8.66 -7.25 -13.46
C ALA A 148 -10.14 -6.96 -13.69
N CYS A 149 -10.48 -5.79 -14.23
CA CYS A 149 -11.86 -5.33 -14.38
C CYS A 149 -12.38 -5.28 -15.82
N GLY A 150 -11.62 -5.83 -16.77
CA GLY A 150 -12.09 -6.13 -18.12
C GLY A 150 -12.78 -4.96 -18.80
N THR A 151 -12.02 -3.95 -19.23
CA THR A 151 -12.48 -3.08 -20.33
C THR A 151 -12.29 -3.76 -21.67
#